data_AF-A0A9W8JW37-F1
#
_entry.id   AF-A0A9W8JW37-F1
#
_cell.length_a   1.000
_cell.length_b   1.000
_cell.length_c   1.000
_cell.angle_alpha   90.00
_cell.angle_beta   90.00
_cell.angle_gamma   90.00
#
_symmetry.space_group_name_H-M   'P 1'
#
loop_
_entity.id
_entity.type
_entity.pdbx_description
1 polymer ?
#
loop_
_entity_poly.entity_id
_entity_poly.type
_entity_poly.pdbx_seq_one_letter_code
_entity_poly.pdbx_strand_id
1 'polypeptide(L)'
;MSSPDAERRSSLPQCGFGTETDFDKLVAQNHFLFRVYTPRERSPFDDETDPFFIAPRFNELVARSPVDLPDIKFPETAVGSYADVARHMDWTTKATSPYISTSFSFSWAIWEAVRRFHVGVKKDVEIAIIDAGALGGRAATAVQLLKKSSPKQRDEQFWKWYRFSKDSQTVLVYGMVPRPAVLASIPLLQILRKMPSYFLRKDIQIIDDRNPLDQAAWDYKSRRLNYRQFCQDMTTIFANRPADVQLRDTTSGAVRLALAFLRPFFHRVVQDEFDVALSYLRTLAISISEWPRGGWAQDHPEVRQIVESMVLALGEELREKYASQEREEVSRLRVVIDGLEQTIKAQHT
;
A
#
# COMPACT_ATOMS: atom_id res chain seq x y z
N MET A 1 0.04 12.10 36.83
CA MET A 1 1.16 12.11 35.86
C MET A 1 1.37 10.68 35.40
N SER A 2 0.85 10.34 34.22
CA SER A 2 0.98 9.02 33.61
C SER A 2 2.40 8.85 33.07
N SER A 3 3.05 7.73 33.40
CA SER A 3 4.38 7.40 32.87
C SER A 3 4.36 7.39 31.33
N PRO A 4 5.37 7.94 30.63
CA PRO A 4 5.45 7.91 29.16
C PRO A 4 5.46 6.49 28.58
N ASP A 5 5.85 5.49 29.36
CA ASP A 5 5.74 4.07 28.99
C ASP A 5 4.31 3.54 29.03
N ALA A 6 3.41 4.16 29.82
CA ALA A 6 2.00 3.79 29.88
C ALA A 6 1.22 4.27 28.65
N GLU A 7 1.61 5.41 28.06
CA GLU A 7 1.03 5.88 26.79
C GLU A 7 1.44 4.99 25.60
N ARG A 8 2.71 4.55 25.55
CA ARG A 8 3.21 3.59 24.55
C ARG A 8 2.51 2.23 24.61
N ARG A 9 2.06 1.80 25.80
CA ARG A 9 1.28 0.56 25.98
C ARG A 9 -0.17 0.66 25.48
N SER A 10 -0.68 1.86 25.19
CA SER A 10 -2.08 2.09 24.77
C SER A 10 -2.25 2.45 23.29
N SER A 11 -1.17 2.81 22.60
CA SER A 11 -1.19 3.13 21.18
C SER A 11 -1.16 1.85 20.35
N LEU A 12 -2.05 1.76 19.37
CA LEU A 12 -1.99 0.72 18.35
C LEU A 12 -0.63 0.74 17.64
N PRO A 13 -0.17 -0.39 17.06
CA PRO A 13 1.03 -0.39 16.23
C PRO A 13 0.86 0.63 15.09
N GLN A 14 1.84 1.53 14.96
CA GLN A 14 1.78 2.64 14.02
C GLN A 14 2.92 2.53 13.00
N CYS A 15 2.69 3.01 11.77
CA CYS A 15 3.69 3.04 10.70
C CYS A 15 4.08 4.51 10.47
N GLY A 16 4.96 5.03 11.32
CA GLY A 16 5.36 6.44 11.34
C GLY A 16 4.44 7.36 12.15
N PHE A 17 3.15 7.02 12.33
CA PHE A 17 2.26 7.79 13.23
C PHE A 17 2.72 7.67 14.69
N GLY A 18 2.52 8.74 15.46
CA GLY A 18 2.86 8.75 16.88
C GLY A 18 2.40 10.04 17.54
N THR A 19 3.37 10.75 18.14
CA THR A 19 3.19 12.17 18.50
C THR A 19 3.08 13.04 17.26
N GLU A 20 3.78 12.67 16.19
CA GLU A 20 3.69 13.33 14.90
C GLU A 20 2.47 12.85 14.10
N THR A 21 1.75 13.81 13.54
CA THR A 21 0.53 13.58 12.73
C THR A 21 0.48 14.48 11.51
N ASP A 22 1.46 15.36 11.32
CA ASP A 22 1.59 16.21 10.16
C ASP A 22 2.12 15.42 8.96
N PHE A 23 1.45 15.55 7.82
CA PHE A 23 1.76 14.75 6.63
C PHE A 23 3.20 14.96 6.14
N ASP A 24 3.66 16.20 6.03
CA ASP A 24 4.96 16.51 5.42
C ASP A 24 6.11 15.90 6.22
N LYS A 25 5.98 15.90 7.55
CA LYS A 25 6.97 15.26 8.43
C LYS A 25 6.91 13.75 8.41
N LEU A 26 5.71 13.17 8.26
CA LEU A 26 5.54 11.71 8.18
C LEU A 26 6.09 11.15 6.87
N VAL A 27 5.90 11.85 5.76
CA VAL A 27 6.40 11.44 4.44
C VAL A 27 7.92 11.31 4.41
N ALA A 28 8.63 12.14 5.17
CA ALA A 28 10.08 12.06 5.28
C ALA A 28 10.59 10.73 5.89
N GLN A 29 9.74 10.02 6.63
CA GLN A 29 10.08 8.75 7.29
C GLN A 29 9.39 7.54 6.64
N ASN A 30 8.18 7.73 6.10
CA ASN A 30 7.39 6.71 5.43
C ASN A 30 6.71 7.34 4.20
N HIS A 31 7.16 7.00 3.00
CA HIS A 31 6.58 7.54 1.77
C HIS A 31 5.44 6.69 1.19
N PHE A 32 5.00 5.62 1.86
CA PHE A 32 4.00 4.72 1.29
C PHE A 32 2.59 5.05 1.76
N LEU A 33 1.69 5.29 0.81
CA LEU A 33 0.25 5.33 1.05
C LEU A 33 -0.42 4.12 0.41
N PHE A 34 -1.33 3.51 1.16
CA PHE A 34 -2.10 2.35 0.76
C PHE A 34 -3.55 2.74 0.52
N ARG A 35 -4.09 2.33 -0.63
CA ARG A 35 -5.49 2.55 -0.99
C ARG A 35 -6.18 1.25 -1.36
N VAL A 36 -7.19 0.89 -0.56
CA VAL A 36 -8.08 -0.24 -0.87
C VAL A 36 -9.19 0.23 -1.80
N TYR A 37 -9.33 -0.44 -2.95
CA TYR A 37 -10.35 -0.10 -3.93
C TYR A 37 -10.81 -1.33 -4.73
N THR A 38 -11.91 -1.16 -5.44
CA THR A 38 -12.39 -2.12 -6.45
C THR A 38 -12.05 -1.55 -7.82
N PRO A 39 -11.19 -2.22 -8.60
CA PRO A 39 -10.87 -1.77 -9.96
C PRO A 39 -12.14 -1.60 -10.79
N ARG A 40 -12.13 -0.57 -11.65
CA ARG A 40 -13.13 -0.42 -12.70
C ARG A 40 -12.53 -0.98 -13.99
N GLU A 41 -13.37 -1.50 -14.87
CA GLU A 41 -12.94 -1.84 -16.24
C GLU A 41 -12.32 -0.60 -16.85
N ARG A 42 -11.06 -0.71 -17.26
CA ARG A 42 -10.34 0.39 -17.90
C ARG A 42 -10.91 0.59 -19.29
N SER A 43 -11.09 1.84 -19.67
CA SER A 43 -11.43 2.20 -21.04
C SER A 43 -10.35 1.65 -21.98
N PRO A 44 -10.69 1.16 -23.18
CA PRO A 44 -9.69 0.86 -24.20
C PRO A 44 -8.92 2.11 -24.67
N PHE A 45 -9.37 3.31 -24.27
CA PHE A 45 -8.74 4.60 -24.53
C PHE A 45 -8.03 5.19 -23.29
N ASP A 46 -7.79 4.40 -22.24
CA ASP A 46 -7.02 4.83 -21.04
C ASP A 46 -5.58 5.16 -21.45
N ASP A 47 -5.17 6.42 -21.29
CA ASP A 47 -3.82 6.91 -21.59
C ASP A 47 -2.96 6.97 -20.31
N GLU A 48 -1.64 6.95 -20.45
CA GLU A 48 -0.70 7.14 -19.35
C GLU A 48 -0.80 8.52 -18.70
N THR A 49 -1.31 9.52 -19.42
CA THR A 49 -1.58 10.86 -18.91
C THR A 49 -2.79 10.93 -17.98
N ASP A 50 -3.66 9.92 -18.01
CA ASP A 50 -4.88 9.91 -17.21
C ASP A 50 -4.59 9.68 -15.71
N PRO A 51 -5.29 10.40 -14.82
CA PRO A 51 -5.17 10.17 -13.39
C PRO A 51 -5.63 8.77 -13.01
N PHE A 52 -4.85 8.10 -12.16
CA PHE A 52 -5.18 6.75 -11.71
C PHE A 52 -6.36 6.75 -10.73
N PHE A 53 -6.42 7.76 -9.86
CA PHE A 53 -7.56 7.97 -8.96
C PHE A 53 -8.07 9.39 -9.04
N ILE A 54 -9.38 9.53 -8.97
CA ILE A 54 -10.08 10.82 -8.97
C ILE A 54 -11.04 10.84 -7.79
N ALA A 55 -11.08 11.96 -7.07
CA ALA A 55 -12.01 12.12 -5.97
C ALA A 55 -13.44 12.23 -6.51
N PRO A 56 -14.44 11.71 -5.79
CA PRO A 56 -15.82 11.65 -6.27
C PRO A 56 -16.38 12.96 -6.80
N ARG A 57 -16.07 14.09 -6.13
CA ARG A 57 -16.50 15.44 -6.55
C ARG A 57 -16.07 15.83 -7.97
N PHE A 58 -14.96 15.27 -8.46
CA PHE A 58 -14.37 15.64 -9.74
C PHE A 58 -14.61 14.59 -10.84
N ASN A 59 -15.37 13.53 -10.56
CA ASN A 59 -15.65 12.48 -11.54
C ASN A 59 -16.28 13.04 -12.84
N GLU A 60 -17.20 13.99 -12.73
CA GLU A 60 -17.86 14.60 -13.90
C GLU A 60 -16.93 15.43 -14.77
N LEU A 61 -15.86 16.01 -14.19
CA LEU A 61 -14.87 16.80 -14.92
C LEU A 61 -14.02 15.92 -15.83
N VAL A 62 -13.83 14.65 -15.46
CA VAL A 62 -12.97 13.70 -16.20
C VAL A 62 -13.81 12.70 -17.01
N ALA A 63 -15.12 12.62 -16.76
CA ALA A 63 -16.05 11.81 -17.54
C ALA A 63 -16.39 12.39 -18.93
N ARG A 64 -15.96 13.63 -19.24
CA ARG A 64 -16.23 14.29 -20.52
C ARG A 64 -15.01 14.19 -21.44
N SER A 65 -15.22 13.52 -22.58
CA SER A 65 -14.43 13.43 -23.83
C SER A 65 -12.88 13.37 -23.75
N PRO A 66 -12.21 12.39 -24.41
CA PRO A 66 -10.74 12.24 -24.41
C PRO A 66 -9.93 13.43 -24.97
N VAL A 67 -10.58 14.50 -25.43
CA VAL A 67 -9.96 15.60 -26.17
C VAL A 67 -9.50 16.75 -25.26
N ASP A 68 -10.00 16.86 -24.02
CA ASP A 68 -9.78 18.03 -23.15
C ASP A 68 -8.98 17.74 -21.85
N LEU A 69 -8.38 16.56 -21.72
CA LEU A 69 -7.70 16.10 -20.49
C LEU A 69 -6.42 16.86 -20.07
N PRO A 70 -5.58 17.47 -20.94
CA PRO A 70 -4.28 17.96 -20.49
C PRO A 70 -4.34 19.23 -19.61
N ASP A 71 -5.50 19.89 -19.49
CA ASP A 71 -5.64 21.19 -18.81
C ASP A 71 -6.60 21.18 -17.60
N ILE A 72 -6.85 20.02 -16.98
CA ILE A 72 -7.62 19.97 -15.72
C ILE A 72 -6.80 20.60 -14.58
N LYS A 73 -6.94 21.90 -14.42
CA LYS A 73 -6.43 22.65 -13.27
C LYS A 73 -7.32 22.35 -12.07
N PHE A 74 -6.89 21.41 -11.24
CA PHE A 74 -7.45 21.29 -9.90
C PHE A 74 -7.18 22.60 -9.15
N PRO A 75 -8.19 23.20 -8.49
CA PRO A 75 -7.98 24.42 -7.72
C PRO A 75 -6.80 24.26 -6.77
N GLU A 76 -5.87 25.21 -6.78
CA GLU A 76 -4.60 25.15 -6.05
C GLU A 76 -4.79 24.84 -4.55
N THR A 77 -4.00 23.86 -4.08
CA THR A 77 -3.37 23.69 -2.74
C THR A 77 -4.15 24.03 -1.47
N ALA A 78 -5.48 24.13 -1.50
CA ALA A 78 -6.25 24.10 -0.28
C ALA A 78 -6.38 22.63 0.15
N VAL A 79 -5.45 22.19 1.00
CA VAL A 79 -5.50 20.90 1.74
C VAL A 79 -6.85 20.69 2.47
N GLY A 80 -7.71 21.71 2.47
CA GLY A 80 -9.14 21.66 2.66
C GLY A 80 -9.54 21.89 4.11
N SER A 81 -10.83 22.10 4.33
CA SER A 81 -11.36 22.55 5.61
C SER A 81 -11.83 21.38 6.49
N TYR A 82 -12.08 21.66 7.78
CA TYR A 82 -12.78 20.71 8.66
C TYR A 82 -14.09 20.21 8.04
N ALA A 83 -14.86 21.09 7.38
CA ALA A 83 -16.13 20.73 6.75
C ALA A 83 -15.94 19.75 5.58
N ASP A 84 -14.84 19.86 4.83
CA ASP A 84 -14.52 18.92 3.76
C ASP A 84 -14.14 17.54 4.30
N VAL A 85 -13.42 17.50 5.43
CA VAL A 85 -13.11 16.25 6.14
C VAL A 85 -14.37 15.63 6.71
N ALA A 86 -15.20 16.41 7.42
CA ALA A 86 -16.49 15.95 7.94
C ALA A 86 -17.34 15.31 6.84
N ARG A 87 -17.44 15.99 5.68
CA ARG A 87 -18.12 15.49 4.48
C ARG A 87 -17.51 14.21 3.92
N HIS A 88 -16.19 14.04 4.02
CA HIS A 88 -15.52 12.81 3.58
C HIS A 88 -15.73 11.63 4.52
N MET A 89 -15.77 11.92 5.82
CA MET A 89 -15.82 10.92 6.88
C MET A 89 -17.24 10.43 7.16
N ASP A 90 -18.25 11.21 6.77
CA ASP A 90 -19.65 10.79 6.77
C ASP A 90 -19.98 9.99 5.50
N TRP A 91 -20.45 8.75 5.67
CA TRP A 91 -20.80 7.86 4.58
C TRP A 91 -21.93 8.40 3.69
N THR A 92 -22.82 9.24 4.24
CA THR A 92 -23.95 9.82 3.49
C THR A 92 -23.51 10.92 2.51
N THR A 93 -22.39 11.59 2.80
CA THR A 93 -21.90 12.73 2.00
C THR A 93 -20.57 12.45 1.31
N LYS A 94 -19.90 11.32 1.62
CA LYS A 94 -18.61 10.91 1.04
C LYS A 94 -18.58 10.91 -0.49
N ALA A 95 -19.69 10.60 -1.14
CA ALA A 95 -19.80 10.59 -2.61
C ALA A 95 -19.64 11.98 -3.26
N THR A 96 -19.71 13.06 -2.47
CA THR A 96 -19.51 14.45 -2.93
C THR A 96 -18.19 15.04 -2.41
N SER A 97 -17.36 14.21 -1.78
CA SER A 97 -16.13 14.66 -1.16
C SER A 97 -15.04 14.97 -2.20
N PRO A 98 -14.21 16.01 -1.97
CA PRO A 98 -13.06 16.31 -2.81
C PRO A 98 -11.85 15.40 -2.54
N TYR A 99 -11.96 14.42 -1.64
CA TYR A 99 -10.83 13.58 -1.24
C TYR A 99 -10.92 12.13 -1.69
N ILE A 100 -9.73 11.56 -1.85
CA ILE A 100 -9.41 10.14 -2.04
C ILE A 100 -8.90 9.61 -0.69
N SER A 101 -9.57 8.62 -0.12
CA SER A 101 -9.09 7.96 1.11
C SER A 101 -7.86 7.10 0.82
N THR A 102 -6.79 7.30 1.58
CA THR A 102 -5.59 6.46 1.66
C THR A 102 -5.17 6.30 3.13
N SER A 103 -4.15 5.48 3.40
CA SER A 103 -3.63 5.23 4.74
C SER A 103 -2.12 4.99 4.70
N PHE A 104 -1.37 5.41 5.73
CA PHE A 104 0.02 4.98 5.90
C PHE A 104 0.16 3.55 6.43
N SER A 105 -0.93 2.94 6.90
CA SER A 105 -0.91 1.63 7.53
C SER A 105 -1.18 0.52 6.50
N PHE A 106 -0.14 -0.24 6.16
CA PHE A 106 -0.29 -1.42 5.30
C PHE A 106 -1.22 -2.47 5.95
N SER A 107 -1.16 -2.63 7.27
CA SER A 107 -1.98 -3.61 8.00
C SER A 107 -3.44 -3.19 8.05
N TRP A 108 -3.73 -1.88 8.12
CA TRP A 108 -5.08 -1.36 7.93
C TRP A 108 -5.60 -1.66 6.51
N ALA A 109 -4.76 -1.47 5.49
CA ALA A 109 -5.15 -1.76 4.11
C ALA A 109 -5.46 -3.25 3.90
N ILE A 110 -4.67 -4.16 4.48
CA ILE A 110 -4.96 -5.60 4.47
C ILE A 110 -6.29 -5.90 5.17
N TRP A 111 -6.47 -5.38 6.39
CA TRP A 111 -7.68 -5.60 7.19
C TRP A 111 -8.94 -5.10 6.45
N GLU A 112 -8.90 -3.90 5.90
CA GLU A 112 -10.00 -3.30 5.16
C GLU A 112 -10.25 -4.02 3.82
N ALA A 113 -9.20 -4.46 3.13
CA ALA A 113 -9.34 -5.21 1.88
C ALA A 113 -10.03 -6.56 2.11
N VAL A 114 -9.63 -7.32 3.14
CA VAL A 114 -10.28 -8.58 3.51
C VAL A 114 -11.75 -8.36 3.88
N ARG A 115 -12.03 -7.32 4.68
CA ARG A 115 -13.41 -6.96 5.05
C ARG A 115 -14.26 -6.63 3.82
N ARG A 116 -13.73 -5.83 2.88
CA ARG A 116 -14.43 -5.49 1.62
C ARG A 116 -14.59 -6.69 0.71
N PHE A 117 -13.60 -7.56 0.61
CA PHE A 117 -13.69 -8.78 -0.20
C PHE A 117 -14.75 -9.74 0.34
N HIS A 118 -14.89 -9.84 1.66
CA HIS A 118 -15.90 -10.67 2.29
C HIS A 118 -17.34 -10.14 2.07
N VAL A 119 -17.53 -8.82 2.21
CA VAL A 119 -18.85 -8.18 2.11
C VAL A 119 -19.25 -7.86 0.65
N GLY A 120 -18.26 -7.67 -0.22
CA GLY A 120 -18.44 -7.20 -1.59
C GLY A 120 -19.02 -8.27 -2.52
N VAL A 121 -19.91 -7.84 -3.40
CA VAL A 121 -20.47 -8.68 -4.47
C VAL A 121 -19.42 -8.93 -5.57
N LYS A 122 -18.58 -7.92 -5.86
CA LYS A 122 -17.46 -8.01 -6.81
C LYS A 122 -16.21 -8.42 -6.02
N LYS A 123 -15.71 -9.63 -6.24
CA LYS A 123 -14.55 -10.21 -5.55
C LYS A 123 -13.21 -9.67 -6.11
N ASP A 124 -13.19 -8.42 -6.53
CA ASP A 124 -12.06 -7.77 -7.18
C ASP A 124 -11.62 -6.61 -6.28
N VAL A 125 -10.91 -6.95 -5.21
CA VAL A 125 -10.35 -5.96 -4.28
C VAL A 125 -8.86 -5.89 -4.51
N GLU A 126 -8.38 -4.67 -4.77
CA GLU A 126 -6.97 -4.37 -4.92
C GLU A 126 -6.49 -3.38 -3.87
N ILE A 127 -5.19 -3.44 -3.59
CA ILE A 127 -4.47 -2.47 -2.78
C ILE A 127 -3.49 -1.75 -3.71
N ALA A 128 -3.70 -0.45 -3.90
CA ALA A 128 -2.75 0.41 -4.58
C ALA A 128 -1.74 1.00 -3.59
N ILE A 129 -0.49 1.05 -4.02
CA ILE A 129 0.66 1.55 -3.27
C ILE A 129 1.08 2.83 -4.00
N ILE A 130 1.02 3.93 -3.28
CA ILE A 130 1.19 5.27 -3.80
C ILE A 130 2.41 5.90 -3.12
N ASP A 131 3.31 6.49 -3.91
CA ASP A 131 4.37 7.35 -3.40
C ASP A 131 3.76 8.66 -2.91
N ALA A 132 3.85 8.89 -1.60
CA ALA A 132 3.36 10.08 -0.93
C ALA A 132 4.13 11.33 -1.34
N GLY A 133 5.43 11.19 -1.65
CA GLY A 133 6.29 12.30 -2.08
C GLY A 133 5.86 12.88 -3.42
N ALA A 134 5.37 12.03 -4.32
CA ALA A 134 4.86 12.43 -5.64
C ALA A 134 3.51 13.17 -5.62
N LEU A 135 2.87 13.36 -4.46
CA LEU A 135 1.56 14.01 -4.36
C LEU A 135 1.61 15.54 -4.30
N GLY A 136 2.79 16.15 -4.23
CA GLY A 136 2.98 17.59 -4.47
C GLY A 136 2.08 18.52 -3.66
N GLY A 137 1.93 18.28 -2.35
CA GLY A 137 1.12 19.11 -1.44
C GLY A 137 -0.39 18.88 -1.52
N ARG A 138 -0.86 17.87 -2.27
CA ARG A 138 -2.29 17.53 -2.38
C ARG A 138 -2.80 16.64 -1.25
N ALA A 139 -1.93 16.18 -0.37
CA ALA A 139 -2.28 15.23 0.67
C ALA A 139 -2.10 15.82 2.06
N ALA A 140 -2.96 15.41 2.99
CA ALA A 140 -2.72 15.60 4.41
C ALA A 140 -3.34 14.48 5.23
N THR A 141 -2.87 14.33 6.47
CA THR A 141 -3.54 13.41 7.39
C THR A 141 -4.89 14.01 7.79
N ALA A 142 -5.90 13.15 7.91
CA ALA A 142 -7.22 13.59 8.39
C ALA A 142 -7.12 14.16 9.81
N VAL A 143 -6.21 13.63 10.64
CA VAL A 143 -5.95 14.12 12.00
C VAL A 143 -5.44 15.56 11.99
N GLN A 144 -4.46 15.88 11.12
CA GLN A 144 -3.92 17.23 10.96
C GLN A 144 -5.04 18.22 10.58
N LEU A 145 -5.90 17.85 9.63
CA LEU A 145 -7.01 18.70 9.20
C LEU A 145 -8.11 18.87 10.25
N LEU A 146 -8.47 17.80 10.96
CA LEU A 146 -9.44 17.86 12.06
C LEU A 146 -8.94 18.79 13.19
N LYS A 147 -7.64 18.74 13.54
CA LYS A 147 -7.04 19.60 14.57
C LYS A 147 -7.10 21.09 14.24
N LYS A 148 -7.17 21.48 12.96
CA LYS A 148 -7.33 22.88 12.53
C LYS A 148 -8.70 23.48 12.87
N SER A 149 -9.68 22.65 13.23
CA SER A 149 -11.01 23.13 13.63
C SER A 149 -10.99 23.88 14.97
N SER A 150 -11.69 25.01 15.01
CA SER A 150 -12.04 25.68 16.27
C SER A 150 -13.08 24.86 17.05
N PRO A 151 -13.15 24.98 18.39
CA PRO A 151 -14.15 24.25 19.19
C PRO A 151 -15.60 24.45 18.73
N LYS A 152 -15.95 25.63 18.20
CA LYS A 152 -17.29 25.94 17.68
C LYS A 152 -17.64 25.20 16.38
N GLN A 153 -16.63 24.78 15.61
CA GLN A 153 -16.83 24.05 14.37
C GLN A 153 -16.97 22.55 14.61
N ARG A 154 -16.54 22.04 15.78
CA ARG A 154 -16.54 20.60 16.07
C ARG A 154 -17.95 20.13 16.37
N ASP A 155 -18.44 19.22 15.55
CA ASP A 155 -19.69 18.50 15.81
C ASP A 155 -19.48 17.33 16.79
N GLU A 156 -20.58 16.66 17.12
CA GLU A 156 -20.59 15.48 17.99
C GLU A 156 -19.79 14.30 17.43
N GLN A 157 -19.59 14.24 16.11
CA GLN A 157 -18.86 13.17 15.42
C GLN A 157 -17.35 13.41 15.40
N PHE A 158 -16.87 14.62 15.75
CA PHE A 158 -15.46 15.00 15.75
C PHE A 158 -14.56 13.93 16.36
N TRP A 159 -14.85 13.49 17.60
CA TRP A 159 -14.00 12.55 18.32
C TRP A 159 -14.01 11.16 17.72
N LYS A 160 -15.12 10.76 17.09
CA LYS A 160 -15.23 9.50 16.36
C LYS A 160 -14.33 9.53 15.12
N TRP A 161 -14.41 10.58 14.30
CA TRP A 161 -13.57 10.74 13.12
C TRP A 161 -12.10 10.90 13.47
N TYR A 162 -11.80 11.65 14.52
CA TYR A 162 -10.44 11.82 15.03
C TYR A 162 -9.83 10.47 15.44
N ARG A 163 -10.55 9.69 16.26
CA ARG A 163 -10.09 8.37 16.71
C ARG A 163 -9.94 7.40 15.55
N PHE A 164 -10.93 7.33 14.66
CA PHE A 164 -10.85 6.50 13.46
C PHE A 164 -9.63 6.88 12.61
N SER A 165 -9.41 8.18 12.37
CA SER A 165 -8.31 8.66 11.52
C SER A 165 -6.94 8.39 12.15
N LYS A 166 -6.83 8.47 13.48
CA LYS A 166 -5.62 8.12 14.21
C LYS A 166 -5.33 6.62 14.15
N ASP A 167 -6.36 5.79 14.40
CA ASP A 167 -6.21 4.33 14.42
C ASP A 167 -5.89 3.78 13.02
N SER A 168 -6.60 4.25 11.99
CA SER A 168 -6.38 3.87 10.59
C SER A 168 -5.25 4.62 9.89
N GLN A 169 -4.62 5.59 10.54
CA GLN A 169 -3.58 6.45 9.96
C GLN A 169 -4.02 7.07 8.62
N THR A 170 -5.25 7.61 8.60
CA THR A 170 -5.93 8.09 7.39
C THR A 170 -5.22 9.30 6.81
N VAL A 171 -4.96 9.23 5.51
CA VAL A 171 -4.52 10.34 4.65
C VAL A 171 -5.61 10.62 3.62
N LEU A 172 -5.83 11.91 3.38
CA LEU A 172 -6.79 12.41 2.42
C LEU A 172 -6.01 13.10 1.30
N VAL A 173 -6.13 12.56 0.09
CA VAL A 173 -5.54 13.16 -1.11
C VAL A 173 -6.62 13.96 -1.83
N TYR A 174 -6.41 15.26 -2.00
CA TYR A 174 -7.33 16.17 -2.67
C TYR A 174 -7.25 15.99 -4.19
N GLY A 175 -8.40 15.98 -4.86
CA GLY A 175 -8.44 16.03 -6.32
C GLY A 175 -8.19 14.68 -6.97
N MET A 176 -6.91 14.38 -7.24
CA MET A 176 -6.50 13.19 -7.98
C MET A 176 -5.16 12.64 -7.49
N VAL A 177 -4.93 11.35 -7.75
CA VAL A 177 -3.62 10.70 -7.68
C VAL A 177 -3.14 10.46 -9.12
N PRO A 178 -2.02 11.07 -9.53
CA PRO A 178 -1.48 10.87 -10.87
C PRO A 178 -0.93 9.45 -11.03
N ARG A 179 -0.97 8.90 -12.25
CA ARG A 179 -0.51 7.53 -12.53
C ARG A 179 0.95 7.26 -12.16
N PRO A 180 1.91 8.17 -12.43
CA PRO A 180 3.30 7.97 -11.99
C PRO A 180 3.48 7.85 -10.48
N ALA A 181 2.57 8.41 -9.67
CA ALA A 181 2.63 8.27 -8.21
C ALA A 181 2.16 6.90 -7.72
N VAL A 182 1.46 6.12 -8.56
CA VAL A 182 1.03 4.76 -8.21
C VAL A 182 2.14 3.78 -8.56
N LEU A 183 2.90 3.36 -7.56
CA LEU A 183 3.98 2.39 -7.72
C LEU A 183 3.42 1.05 -8.20
N ALA A 184 2.38 0.56 -7.52
CA ALA A 184 1.79 -0.74 -7.82
C ALA A 184 0.31 -0.79 -7.45
N SER A 185 -0.43 -1.71 -8.09
CA SER A 185 -1.77 -2.11 -7.68
C SER A 185 -1.86 -3.63 -7.67
N ILE A 186 -2.18 -4.21 -6.52
CA ILE A 186 -2.07 -5.65 -6.30
C ILE A 186 -3.42 -6.25 -5.88
N PRO A 187 -3.89 -7.33 -6.53
CA PRO A 187 -5.03 -8.09 -6.07
C PRO A 187 -4.82 -8.65 -4.67
N LEU A 188 -5.82 -8.51 -3.80
CA LEU A 188 -5.77 -8.98 -2.41
C LEU A 188 -5.32 -10.43 -2.30
N LEU A 189 -5.80 -11.30 -3.19
CA LEU A 189 -5.47 -12.74 -3.17
C LEU A 189 -3.97 -13.01 -3.35
N GLN A 190 -3.24 -12.12 -4.05
CA GLN A 190 -1.78 -12.23 -4.19
C GLN A 190 -1.06 -11.81 -2.90
N ILE A 191 -1.62 -10.87 -2.13
CA ILE A 191 -1.09 -10.42 -0.84
C ILE A 191 -1.31 -11.48 0.25
N LEU A 192 -2.50 -12.09 0.32
CA LEU A 192 -2.86 -13.02 1.40
C LEU A 192 -1.86 -14.16 1.59
N ARG A 193 -1.36 -14.73 0.47
CA ARG A 193 -0.41 -15.84 0.47
C ARG A 193 1.01 -15.44 0.91
N LYS A 194 1.28 -14.13 1.00
CA LYS A 194 2.60 -13.55 1.28
C LYS A 194 2.67 -12.93 2.67
N MET A 195 1.57 -12.92 3.42
CA MET A 195 1.52 -12.38 4.77
C MET A 195 2.38 -13.20 5.75
N PRO A 196 2.99 -12.55 6.77
CA PRO A 196 3.58 -13.20 7.92
C PRO A 196 2.66 -14.22 8.60
N SER A 197 3.24 -15.21 9.28
CA SER A 197 2.49 -16.35 9.81
C SER A 197 1.48 -15.98 10.90
N TYR A 198 1.71 -14.90 11.64
CA TYR A 198 0.77 -14.41 12.65
C TYR A 198 -0.55 -13.85 12.05
N PHE A 199 -0.59 -13.53 10.75
CA PHE A 199 -1.85 -13.21 10.05
C PHE A 199 -2.63 -14.46 9.62
N LEU A 200 -2.09 -15.66 9.81
CA LEU A 200 -2.60 -16.90 9.23
C LEU A 200 -3.00 -17.92 10.31
N ARG A 201 -4.12 -18.62 10.10
CA ARG A 201 -4.59 -19.69 11.02
C ARG A 201 -3.73 -20.95 10.99
N LYS A 202 -3.19 -21.26 9.82
CA LYS A 202 -2.34 -22.43 9.56
C LYS A 202 -1.07 -21.94 8.88
N ASP A 203 0.05 -22.61 9.17
CA ASP A 203 1.26 -22.40 8.38
C ASP A 203 0.98 -22.71 6.91
N ILE A 204 1.59 -21.90 6.03
CA ILE A 204 1.26 -21.60 4.62
C ILE A 204 1.12 -22.83 3.68
N GLN A 205 1.38 -24.04 4.17
CA GLN A 205 1.61 -25.22 3.33
C GLN A 205 0.38 -26.02 2.93
N ILE A 206 -0.83 -25.68 3.40
CA ILE A 206 -2.06 -26.41 3.02
C ILE A 206 -3.13 -25.42 2.56
N ILE A 207 -3.16 -25.17 1.25
CA ILE A 207 -4.26 -24.45 0.61
C ILE A 207 -5.41 -25.44 0.46
N ASP A 208 -6.50 -25.20 1.20
CA ASP A 208 -7.77 -25.86 0.94
C ASP A 208 -8.55 -24.99 -0.07
N ASP A 209 -9.03 -25.58 -1.16
CA ASP A 209 -9.66 -24.89 -2.31
C ASP A 209 -11.00 -24.19 -1.97
N ARG A 210 -11.46 -24.29 -0.72
CA ARG A 210 -12.84 -23.96 -0.33
C ARG A 210 -13.11 -22.46 -0.13
N ASN A 211 -12.13 -21.64 0.29
CA ASN A 211 -12.22 -20.17 0.33
C ASN A 211 -10.85 -19.55 0.70
N PRO A 212 -10.26 -18.66 -0.13
CA PRO A 212 -8.94 -18.08 0.16
C PRO A 212 -8.89 -17.23 1.43
N LEU A 213 -10.03 -16.68 1.88
CA LEU A 213 -10.07 -15.89 3.12
C LEU A 213 -10.03 -16.75 4.40
N ASP A 214 -10.29 -18.05 4.33
CA ASP A 214 -10.29 -18.92 5.52
C ASP A 214 -8.89 -19.07 6.14
N GLN A 215 -7.86 -18.61 5.42
CA GLN A 215 -6.49 -18.53 5.92
C GLN A 215 -6.31 -17.41 6.96
N ALA A 216 -7.12 -16.35 6.93
CA ALA A 216 -6.98 -15.20 7.82
C ALA A 216 -7.17 -15.58 9.31
N ALA A 217 -6.21 -15.22 10.15
CA ALA A 217 -6.19 -15.54 11.59
C ALA A 217 -7.30 -14.86 12.40
N TRP A 218 -7.86 -13.75 11.90
CA TRP A 218 -8.90 -12.99 12.58
C TRP A 218 -10.31 -13.33 12.07
N ASP A 219 -11.32 -12.98 12.86
CA ASP A 219 -12.72 -13.11 12.46
C ASP A 219 -13.15 -11.91 11.60
N TYR A 220 -12.85 -11.98 10.31
CA TYR A 220 -13.29 -10.99 9.33
C TYR A 220 -14.79 -11.02 9.02
N LYS A 221 -15.51 -12.08 9.44
CA LYS A 221 -16.96 -12.23 9.23
C LYS A 221 -17.74 -11.47 10.30
N SER A 222 -17.15 -11.30 11.49
CA SER A 222 -17.76 -10.51 12.56
C SER A 222 -17.78 -9.02 12.22
N ARG A 223 -19.00 -8.47 12.09
CA ARG A 223 -19.23 -7.02 11.98
C ARG A 223 -18.79 -6.23 13.22
N ARG A 224 -18.52 -6.91 14.35
CA ARG A 224 -18.09 -6.28 15.60
C ARG A 224 -16.57 -6.10 15.69
N LEU A 225 -15.79 -6.80 14.86
CA LEU A 225 -14.35 -6.69 14.89
C LEU A 225 -13.94 -5.30 14.37
N ASN A 226 -13.47 -4.45 15.27
CA ASN A 226 -12.89 -3.16 14.90
C ASN A 226 -11.37 -3.33 14.70
N TYR A 227 -10.76 -2.40 13.96
CA TYR A 227 -9.33 -2.46 13.64
C TYR A 227 -8.42 -2.50 14.88
N ARG A 228 -8.87 -1.90 16.00
CA ARG A 228 -8.11 -1.94 17.25
C ARG A 228 -7.99 -3.35 17.83
N GLN A 229 -9.10 -4.08 17.84
CA GLN A 229 -9.12 -5.49 18.25
C GLN A 229 -8.21 -6.32 17.34
N PHE A 230 -8.31 -6.12 16.02
CA PHE A 230 -7.43 -6.78 15.06
C PHE A 230 -5.95 -6.56 15.38
N CYS A 231 -5.52 -5.32 15.62
CA CYS A 231 -4.14 -5.04 15.99
C CYS A 231 -3.73 -5.75 17.28
N GLN A 232 -4.58 -5.73 18.31
CA GLN A 232 -4.31 -6.40 19.58
C GLN A 232 -4.16 -7.91 19.39
N ASP A 233 -5.08 -8.54 18.65
CA ASP A 233 -5.05 -9.97 18.37
C ASP A 233 -3.76 -10.36 17.64
N MET A 234 -3.37 -9.60 16.61
CA MET A 234 -2.15 -9.88 15.84
C MET A 234 -0.89 -9.66 16.68
N THR A 235 -0.84 -8.61 17.51
CA THR A 235 0.27 -8.38 18.46
C THR A 235 0.36 -9.53 19.46
N THR A 236 -0.75 -10.01 20.01
CA THR A 236 -0.78 -11.13 20.96
C THR A 236 -0.37 -12.44 20.29
N ILE A 237 -0.88 -12.73 19.08
CA ILE A 237 -0.49 -13.93 18.33
C ILE A 237 1.01 -13.90 18.06
N PHE A 238 1.56 -12.78 17.58
CA PHE A 238 2.98 -12.63 17.33
C PHE A 238 3.81 -12.83 18.61
N ALA A 239 3.44 -12.18 19.71
CA ALA A 239 4.17 -12.26 20.98
C ALA A 239 4.21 -13.69 21.56
N ASN A 240 3.20 -14.50 21.28
CA ASN A 240 3.12 -15.90 21.72
C ASN A 240 3.85 -16.88 20.78
N ARG A 241 4.43 -16.42 19.66
CA ARG A 241 5.23 -17.28 18.77
C ARG A 241 6.64 -17.50 19.33
N PRO A 242 7.28 -18.63 18.99
CA PRO A 242 8.71 -18.83 19.23
C PRO A 242 9.59 -17.74 18.61
N ALA A 243 10.74 -17.45 19.22
CA ALA A 243 11.64 -16.37 18.80
C ALA A 243 12.17 -16.54 17.37
N ASP A 244 12.43 -17.77 16.93
CA ASP A 244 12.82 -18.11 15.56
C ASP A 244 11.71 -17.78 14.55
N VAL A 245 10.45 -18.03 14.91
CA VAL A 245 9.29 -17.69 14.09
C VAL A 245 9.08 -16.17 14.05
N GLN A 246 9.25 -15.49 15.18
CA GLN A 246 9.19 -14.03 15.25
C GLN A 246 10.25 -13.40 14.34
N LEU A 247 11.51 -13.86 14.45
CA LEU A 247 12.62 -13.41 13.62
C LEU A 247 12.36 -13.68 12.13
N ARG A 248 11.87 -14.86 11.77
CA ARG A 248 11.52 -15.21 10.38
C ARG A 248 10.44 -14.28 9.83
N ASP A 249 9.39 -14.03 10.62
CA ASP A 249 8.26 -13.20 10.21
C ASP A 249 8.64 -11.72 10.08
N THR A 250 9.53 -11.19 10.94
CA THR A 250 10.03 -9.81 10.85
C THR A 250 11.15 -9.62 9.82
N THR A 251 11.78 -10.69 9.34
CA THR A 251 12.80 -10.63 8.29
C THR A 251 12.23 -11.06 6.94
N SER A 252 12.36 -12.35 6.60
CA SER A 252 11.88 -12.93 5.34
C SER A 252 10.39 -12.69 5.10
N GLY A 253 9.56 -12.73 6.15
CA GLY A 253 8.14 -12.44 6.08
C GLY A 253 7.86 -11.00 5.65
N ALA A 254 8.60 -10.04 6.22
CA ALA A 254 8.48 -8.63 5.91
C ALA A 254 8.94 -8.32 4.47
N VAL A 255 10.11 -8.83 4.06
CA VAL A 255 10.63 -8.67 2.68
C VAL A 255 9.67 -9.28 1.67
N ARG A 256 9.15 -10.48 1.95
CA ARG A 256 8.18 -11.17 1.08
C ARG A 256 6.88 -10.40 0.92
N LEU A 257 6.35 -9.80 2.00
CA LEU A 257 5.15 -8.98 1.94
C LEU A 257 5.41 -7.64 1.22
N ALA A 258 6.54 -6.99 1.49
CA ALA A 258 6.95 -5.76 0.81
C ALA A 258 7.07 -5.97 -0.70
N LEU A 259 7.75 -7.05 -1.12
CA LEU A 259 7.87 -7.42 -2.52
C LEU A 259 6.49 -7.73 -3.12
N ALA A 260 5.59 -8.37 -2.39
CA ALA A 260 4.24 -8.63 -2.88
C ALA A 260 3.47 -7.32 -3.16
N PHE A 261 3.63 -6.30 -2.30
CA PHE A 261 3.04 -4.98 -2.52
C PHE A 261 3.68 -4.22 -3.68
N LEU A 262 5.00 -4.30 -3.84
CA LEU A 262 5.75 -3.53 -4.84
C LEU A 262 6.06 -4.31 -6.11
N ARG A 263 5.55 -5.54 -6.28
CA ARG A 263 6.02 -6.46 -7.33
C ARG A 263 6.06 -5.83 -8.73
N PRO A 264 4.97 -5.24 -9.27
CA PRO A 264 4.98 -4.64 -10.61
C PRO A 264 6.00 -3.51 -10.73
N PHE A 265 6.09 -2.64 -9.71
CA PHE A 265 7.08 -1.57 -9.65
C PHE A 265 8.50 -2.13 -9.67
N PHE A 266 8.81 -3.03 -8.73
CA PHE A 266 10.15 -3.54 -8.51
C PHE A 266 10.67 -4.27 -9.75
N HIS A 267 9.87 -5.17 -10.32
CA HIS A 267 10.27 -5.92 -11.53
C HIS A 267 10.49 -5.02 -12.75
N ARG A 268 9.74 -3.91 -12.86
CA ARG A 268 9.93 -2.93 -13.93
C ARG A 268 11.20 -2.10 -13.73
N VAL A 269 11.44 -1.63 -12.51
CA VAL A 269 12.45 -0.60 -12.22
C VAL A 269 13.84 -1.19 -11.90
N VAL A 270 13.92 -2.44 -11.43
CA VAL A 270 15.18 -3.05 -10.98
C VAL A 270 16.25 -3.19 -12.07
N GLN A 271 15.87 -3.19 -13.36
CA GLN A 271 16.82 -3.21 -14.47
C GLN A 271 17.48 -1.85 -14.70
N ASP A 272 16.67 -0.80 -14.72
CA ASP A 272 17.10 0.54 -15.14
C ASP A 272 17.59 1.39 -13.96
N GLU A 273 16.90 1.32 -12.83
CA GLU A 273 17.17 2.12 -11.63
C GLU A 273 17.28 1.22 -10.39
N PHE A 274 18.29 0.34 -10.40
CA PHE A 274 18.52 -0.68 -9.38
C PHE A 274 18.48 -0.12 -7.94
N ASP A 275 19.22 0.96 -7.68
CA ASP A 275 19.31 1.56 -6.35
C ASP A 275 17.97 2.14 -5.88
N VAL A 276 17.18 2.70 -6.81
CA VAL A 276 15.84 3.21 -6.51
C VAL A 276 14.92 2.04 -6.15
N ALA A 277 14.88 0.99 -6.97
CA ALA A 277 14.08 -0.21 -6.71
C ALA A 277 14.41 -0.83 -5.33
N LEU A 278 15.70 -0.99 -5.02
CA LEU A 278 16.16 -1.49 -3.72
C LEU A 278 15.75 -0.57 -2.57
N SER A 279 15.90 0.74 -2.73
CA SER A 279 15.56 1.72 -1.69
C SER A 279 14.09 1.65 -1.31
N TYR A 280 13.18 1.61 -2.29
CA TYR A 280 11.74 1.46 -2.05
C TYR A 280 11.42 0.12 -1.37
N LEU A 281 11.95 -1.00 -1.89
CA LEU A 281 11.68 -2.31 -1.32
C LEU A 281 12.18 -2.43 0.12
N ARG A 282 13.40 -1.96 0.39
CA ARG A 282 14.01 -1.92 1.72
C ARG A 282 13.18 -1.08 2.68
N THR A 283 12.80 0.13 2.29
CA THR A 283 12.05 1.05 3.15
C THR A 283 10.70 0.44 3.56
N LEU A 284 9.98 -0.18 2.62
CA LEU A 284 8.72 -0.85 2.92
C LEU A 284 8.93 -2.09 3.80
N ALA A 285 9.95 -2.90 3.51
CA ALA A 285 10.25 -4.10 4.30
C ALA A 285 10.60 -3.76 5.75
N ILE A 286 11.38 -2.70 5.99
CA ILE A 286 11.69 -2.22 7.35
C ILE A 286 10.40 -1.77 8.05
N SER A 287 9.55 -0.98 7.39
CA SER A 287 8.27 -0.55 7.98
C SER A 287 7.35 -1.72 8.35
N ILE A 288 7.35 -2.79 7.53
CA ILE A 288 6.60 -4.02 7.83
C ILE A 288 7.25 -4.79 8.98
N SER A 289 8.58 -4.85 9.07
CA SER A 289 9.31 -5.58 10.10
C SER A 289 9.06 -5.04 11.52
N GLU A 290 8.77 -3.75 11.64
CA GLU A 290 8.44 -3.08 12.90
C GLU A 290 7.00 -3.39 13.38
N TRP A 291 6.17 -3.99 12.53
CA TRP A 291 4.81 -4.41 12.87
C TRP A 291 4.75 -5.92 13.17
N PRO A 292 3.99 -6.40 14.17
CA PRO A 292 2.99 -5.73 15.00
C PRO A 292 3.53 -5.12 16.30
N ARG A 293 4.83 -5.25 16.58
CA ARG A 293 5.43 -4.78 17.84
C ARG A 293 6.75 -4.08 17.55
N GLY A 294 6.70 -2.75 17.43
CA GLY A 294 7.90 -1.94 17.12
C GLY A 294 9.04 -2.15 18.11
N GLY A 295 8.73 -2.47 19.38
CA GLY A 295 9.73 -2.82 20.39
C GLY A 295 10.55 -4.07 20.03
N TRP A 296 9.96 -5.09 19.39
CA TRP A 296 10.71 -6.29 19.03
C TRP A 296 11.82 -6.01 18.03
N ALA A 297 11.54 -5.28 16.95
CA ALA A 297 12.56 -4.89 15.98
C ALA A 297 13.62 -3.95 16.58
N GLN A 298 13.26 -3.13 17.58
CA GLN A 298 14.21 -2.29 18.32
C GLN A 298 15.11 -3.11 19.25
N ASP A 299 14.58 -4.16 19.88
CA ASP A 299 15.33 -5.07 20.74
C ASP A 299 16.26 -6.00 19.93
N HIS A 300 16.02 -6.14 18.62
CA HIS A 300 16.75 -6.99 17.69
C HIS A 300 17.32 -6.20 16.50
N PRO A 301 18.39 -5.41 16.70
CA PRO A 301 18.99 -4.57 15.65
C PRO A 301 19.46 -5.37 14.42
N GLU A 302 19.76 -6.66 14.58
CA GLU A 302 20.11 -7.58 13.49
C GLU A 302 18.98 -7.73 12.47
N VAL A 303 17.71 -7.53 12.84
CA VAL A 303 16.56 -7.63 11.92
C VAL A 303 16.74 -6.68 10.75
N ARG A 304 17.15 -5.43 11.02
CA ARG A 304 17.36 -4.43 9.98
C ARG A 304 18.46 -4.86 9.01
N GLN A 305 19.60 -5.32 9.53
CA GLN A 305 20.72 -5.76 8.70
C GLN A 305 20.35 -6.98 7.84
N ILE A 306 19.59 -7.93 8.40
CA ILE A 306 19.11 -9.11 7.67
C ILE A 306 18.15 -8.68 6.56
N VAL A 307 17.19 -7.80 6.84
CA VAL A 307 16.25 -7.27 5.83
C VAL A 307 16.99 -6.56 4.71
N GLU A 308 17.96 -5.69 5.04
CA GLU A 308 18.78 -4.98 4.06
C GLU A 308 19.57 -5.96 3.17
N SER A 309 20.20 -6.98 3.77
CA SER A 309 20.96 -8.00 3.04
C SER A 309 20.07 -8.86 2.14
N MET A 310 18.87 -9.24 2.62
CA MET A 310 17.90 -10.00 1.85
C MET A 310 17.37 -9.23 0.64
N VAL A 311 17.11 -7.93 0.81
CA VAL A 311 16.63 -7.06 -0.28
C VAL A 311 17.70 -6.90 -1.34
N LEU A 312 18.97 -6.70 -0.94
CA LEU A 312 20.10 -6.63 -1.87
C LEU A 312 20.26 -7.94 -2.66
N ALA A 313 20.35 -9.08 -1.97
CA ALA A 313 20.54 -10.39 -2.60
C ALA A 313 19.39 -10.72 -3.57
N LEU A 314 18.14 -10.43 -3.19
CA LEU A 314 16.97 -10.60 -4.06
C LEU A 314 17.05 -9.72 -5.31
N GLY A 315 17.48 -8.47 -5.16
CA GLY A 315 17.64 -7.56 -6.29
C GLY A 315 18.73 -8.05 -7.25
N GLU A 316 19.88 -8.46 -6.72
CA GLU A 316 20.98 -9.01 -7.50
C GLU A 316 20.54 -10.26 -8.27
N GLU A 317 19.88 -11.21 -7.61
CA GLU A 317 19.34 -12.43 -8.23
C GLU A 317 18.36 -12.10 -9.37
N LEU A 318 17.43 -11.16 -9.14
CA LEU A 318 16.48 -10.75 -10.17
C LEU A 318 17.17 -10.05 -11.34
N ARG A 319 18.18 -9.22 -11.07
CA ARG A 319 18.94 -8.53 -12.11
C ARG A 319 19.73 -9.51 -12.98
N GLU A 320 20.40 -10.46 -12.36
CA GLU A 320 21.13 -11.53 -13.07
C GLU A 320 20.18 -12.41 -13.90
N LYS A 321 19.02 -12.73 -13.34
CA LYS A 321 17.99 -13.49 -14.05
C LYS A 321 17.52 -12.79 -15.33
N TYR A 322 17.23 -11.49 -15.25
CA TYR A 322 16.81 -10.72 -16.42
C TYR A 322 17.93 -10.58 -17.47
N ALA A 323 19.15 -10.29 -17.04
CA ALA A 323 20.31 -10.24 -17.93
C ALA A 323 20.59 -11.60 -18.61
N SER A 324 20.22 -12.72 -17.98
CA SER A 324 20.34 -14.05 -18.57
C SER A 324 19.22 -14.31 -19.59
N GLN A 325 17.97 -13.92 -19.27
CA GLN A 325 16.83 -14.03 -20.18
C GLN A 325 17.02 -13.19 -21.45
N GLU A 326 17.54 -11.96 -21.32
CA GLU A 326 17.83 -11.09 -22.46
C GLU A 326 18.90 -11.70 -23.38
N ARG A 327 19.97 -12.29 -22.80
CA ARG A 327 21.00 -12.99 -23.57
C ARG A 327 20.46 -14.20 -24.33
N GLU A 328 19.57 -14.97 -23.71
CA GLU A 328 18.89 -16.10 -24.37
C GLU A 328 17.99 -15.62 -25.51
N GLU A 329 17.24 -14.54 -25.32
CA GLU A 329 16.35 -13.99 -26.33
C GLU A 329 17.12 -13.38 -27.52
N VAL A 330 18.20 -12.63 -27.26
CA VAL A 330 19.10 -12.13 -28.30
C VAL A 330 19.72 -13.28 -29.10
N SER A 331 20.12 -14.36 -28.44
CA SER A 331 20.66 -15.55 -29.11
C SER A 331 19.61 -16.20 -30.00
N ARG A 332 18.36 -16.32 -29.53
CA ARG A 332 17.24 -16.84 -30.33
C ARG A 332 16.95 -15.97 -31.55
N LEU A 333 16.94 -14.65 -31.38
CA LEU A 333 16.67 -13.71 -32.46
C LEU A 333 17.77 -13.73 -33.53
N ARG A 334 19.05 -13.87 -33.14
CA ARG A 334 20.15 -14.05 -34.08
C ARG A 334 19.98 -15.29 -34.95
N VAL A 335 19.61 -16.43 -34.36
CA VAL A 335 19.34 -17.67 -35.12
C VAL A 335 18.21 -17.47 -36.14
N VAL A 336 17.15 -16.73 -35.77
CA VAL A 336 16.05 -16.43 -36.69
C VAL A 336 16.51 -15.50 -37.83
N ILE A 337 17.28 -14.45 -37.52
CA ILE A 337 17.82 -13.52 -38.52
C ILE A 337 18.76 -14.25 -39.48
N ASP A 338 19.70 -15.05 -38.97
CA ASP A 338 20.63 -15.83 -39.79
C ASP A 338 19.87 -16.79 -40.72
N GLY A 339 18.80 -17.42 -40.23
CA GLY A 339 17.93 -18.28 -41.04
C GLY A 339 17.16 -17.51 -42.13
N LEU A 340 16.67 -16.31 -41.82
CA LEU A 340 16.02 -15.44 -42.80
C LEU A 340 17.01 -14.97 -43.88
N GLU A 341 18.22 -14.57 -43.48
CA GLU A 341 19.27 -14.17 -44.43
C GLU A 341 19.68 -15.30 -45.37
N GLN A 342 19.80 -16.53 -44.86
CA GLN A 342 20.08 -17.71 -45.68
C GLN A 342 18.95 -17.99 -46.67
N THR A 343 17.69 -17.82 -46.26
CA THR A 343 16.52 -18.02 -47.13
C THR A 343 16.47 -16.97 -48.24
N ILE A 344 16.77 -15.69 -47.93
CA ILE A 344 16.84 -14.61 -48.92
C ILE A 344 17.97 -14.86 -49.92
N LYS A 345 19.15 -15.27 -49.44
CA LYS A 345 20.28 -15.62 -50.32
C LYS A 345 19.93 -16.78 -51.26
N ALA A 346 19.21 -17.79 -50.77
CA ALA A 346 18.79 -18.93 -51.58
C ALA A 346 17.72 -18.58 -52.63
N GLN A 347 16.91 -17.54 -52.43
CA GLN A 347 15.90 -17.08 -53.39
C GLN A 347 16.45 -16.15 -54.49
N HIS A 348 17.67 -15.63 -54.32
CA HIS A 348 18.36 -14.77 -55.30
C HIS A 348 19.41 -15.50 -56.15
N THR A 349 19.56 -16.81 -55.95
CA THR A 349 20.23 -17.76 -56.86
C THR A 349 19.17 -18.59 -57.57
#